data_AF-A0A8S2U7W4-F1
#
_entry.id   AF-A0A8S2U7W4-F1
#
_cell.length_a   1.000
_cell.length_b   1.000
_cell.length_c   1.000
_cell.angle_alpha   90.00
_cell.angle_beta   90.00
_cell.angle_gamma   90.00
#
_symmetry.space_group_name_H-M   'P 1'
#
loop_
_entity.id
_entity.type
_entity.pdbx_description
1 polymer ?
#
loop_
_entity_poly.entity_id
_entity_poly.type
_entity_poly.pdbx_seq_one_letter_code
_entity_poly.pdbx_strand_id
1 'polypeptide(L)'
;ISCPYLKELTITSYRNIPQYERYIVPLLQRLPTIEYLTLLLAVGVESFLPRRFIDGYDLQRDIISHMPHLRQFYIHIRSIVVSVPH
;
A
#
# COMPACT_ATOMS: atom_id res chain seq x y z
N ILE A 1 6.20 9.96 13.99
CA ILE A 1 7.59 9.60 13.62
C ILE A 1 7.94 10.47 12.43
N SER A 2 8.91 11.37 12.57
CA SER A 2 9.48 12.13 11.45
C SER A 2 10.89 11.59 11.24
N CYS A 3 11.17 11.08 10.04
CA CYS A 3 12.47 10.52 9.68
C CYS A 3 13.04 11.32 8.51
N PRO A 4 13.58 12.53 8.76
CA PRO A 4 13.95 13.46 7.70
C PRO A 4 15.09 12.94 6.80
N TYR A 5 15.84 11.95 7.26
CA TYR A 5 16.93 11.32 6.52
C TYR A 5 16.53 10.02 5.83
N LEU A 6 15.31 9.52 6.06
CA LEU A 6 14.86 8.30 5.42
C LEU A 6 14.53 8.61 3.96
N LYS A 7 15.28 7.97 3.06
CA LYS A 7 15.16 8.09 1.60
C LYS A 7 14.57 6.86 0.96
N GLU A 8 14.71 5.71 1.60
CA GLU A 8 14.27 4.43 1.08
C GLU A 8 13.34 3.79 2.09
N LEU A 9 12.20 3.29 1.63
CA LEU A 9 11.23 2.59 2.46
C LEU A 9 10.76 1.33 1.73
N THR A 10 10.91 0.19 2.39
CA THR A 10 10.30 -1.07 1.96
C THR A 10 9.29 -1.50 3.01
N ILE A 11 8.03 -1.66 2.58
CA ILE A 11 6.96 -2.22 3.41
C ILE A 11 6.53 -3.53 2.80
N THR A 12 6.68 -4.60 3.58
CA THR A 12 6.29 -5.94 3.17
C THR A 12 5.30 -6.50 4.17
N SER A 13 4.13 -6.91 3.67
CA SER A 13 3.17 -7.68 4.44
C SER A 13 2.80 -8.96 3.72
N TYR A 14 3.16 -10.08 4.34
CA TYR A 14 2.75 -11.41 3.91
C TYR A 14 1.41 -11.84 4.51
N ARG A 15 0.87 -11.08 5.46
CA ARG A 15 -0.44 -11.32 6.08
C ARG A 15 -1.49 -10.45 5.40
N ASN A 16 -2.72 -10.95 5.35
CA ASN A 16 -3.87 -10.17 4.89
C ASN A 16 -3.95 -8.85 5.66
N ILE A 17 -3.76 -7.72 4.97
CA ILE A 17 -4.08 -6.39 5.49
C ILE A 17 -5.46 -5.99 4.97
N PRO A 18 -6.53 -6.21 5.73
CA PRO A 18 -7.81 -5.59 5.39
C PRO A 18 -7.66 -4.07 5.47
N GLN A 19 -8.22 -3.35 4.50
CA GLN A 19 -8.24 -1.89 4.49
C GLN A 19 -6.84 -1.26 4.50
N TYR A 20 -5.92 -1.79 3.69
CA TYR A 20 -4.54 -1.29 3.57
C TYR A 20 -4.48 0.24 3.37
N GLU A 21 -5.43 0.84 2.67
CA GLU A 21 -5.57 2.29 2.49
C GLU A 21 -5.58 3.05 3.82
N ARG A 22 -6.24 2.53 4.86
CA ARG A 22 -6.34 3.17 6.18
C ARG A 22 -5.01 3.20 6.95
N TYR A 23 -4.06 2.36 6.57
CA TYR A 23 -2.80 2.20 7.29
C TYR A 23 -1.61 2.68 6.46
N ILE A 24 -1.56 2.30 5.19
CA ILE A 24 -0.47 2.64 4.28
C ILE A 24 -0.54 4.12 3.89
N VAL A 25 -1.69 4.65 3.46
CA VAL A 25 -1.77 6.04 2.97
C VAL A 25 -1.38 7.05 4.07
N PRO A 26 -1.90 6.97 5.31
CA PRO A 26 -1.48 7.88 6.38
C PRO A 26 -0.01 7.74 6.76
N LEU A 27 0.58 6.56 6.60
CA LEU A 27 2.01 6.36 6.83
C LEU A 27 2.84 7.08 5.76
N LEU A 28 2.47 6.92 4.49
CA LEU A 28 3.16 7.56 3.35
C LEU A 28 3.10 9.09 3.44
N GLN A 29 1.96 9.65 3.84
CA GLN A 29 1.79 11.09 4.07
C GLN A 29 2.75 11.66 5.13
N ARG A 30 3.24 10.82 6.06
CA ARG A 30 4.15 11.24 7.14
C ARG A 30 5.62 11.11 6.76
N LEU A 31 5.92 10.58 5.58
CA LEU A 31 7.28 10.31 5.10
C LEU A 31 7.53 10.99 3.74
N PRO A 32 7.42 12.34 3.66
CA PRO A 32 7.52 13.06 2.40
C PRO A 32 8.93 13.02 1.80
N THR A 33 9.96 12.70 2.59
CA THR A 33 11.38 12.72 2.18
C THR A 33 11.82 11.49 1.40
N ILE A 34 10.95 10.47 1.29
CA ILE A 34 11.24 9.22 0.61
C ILE A 34 11.41 9.45 -0.89
N GLU A 35 12.48 8.90 -1.44
CA GLU A 35 12.82 8.92 -2.85
C GLU A 35 12.56 7.55 -3.51
N TYR A 36 12.65 6.46 -2.73
CA TYR A 36 12.44 5.09 -3.21
C TYR A 36 11.46 4.34 -2.33
N LEU A 37 10.35 3.89 -2.91
CA LEU A 37 9.30 3.16 -2.20
C LEU A 37 9.10 1.77 -2.79
N THR A 38 9.13 0.74 -1.96
CA THR A 38 8.71 -0.61 -2.33
C THR A 38 7.56 -1.06 -1.43
N LEU A 39 6.42 -1.39 -2.03
CA LEU A 39 5.24 -1.92 -1.35
C LEU A 39 4.95 -3.34 -1.84
N LEU A 40 5.06 -4.31 -0.94
CA LEU A 40 4.71 -5.71 -1.20
C LEU A 40 3.57 -6.08 -0.25
N LEU A 41 2.34 -6.04 -0.75
CA LEU A 41 1.13 -6.15 0.09
C LEU A 41 0.34 -7.42 -0.25
N ALA A 42 0.00 -8.20 0.77
CA ALA A 42 -1.00 -9.24 0.69
C ALA A 42 -2.36 -8.71 1.15
N VAL A 43 -3.37 -8.72 0.28
CA VAL A 43 -4.70 -8.20 0.59
C VAL A 43 -5.78 -9.25 0.39
N GLY A 44 -6.63 -9.40 1.39
CA GLY A 44 -7.76 -10.30 1.39
C GLY A 44 -8.89 -9.76 0.53
N VAL A 45 -9.37 -10.59 -0.40
CA VAL A 45 -10.56 -10.32 -1.21
C VAL A 45 -11.64 -11.31 -0.81
N GLU A 46 -12.81 -10.79 -0.44
CA GLU A 46 -14.00 -11.61 -0.15
C GLU A 46 -14.55 -12.17 -1.46
N SER A 47 -14.74 -13.48 -1.53
CA SER A 47 -15.10 -14.19 -2.78
C SER A 47 -16.48 -13.81 -3.35
N PHE A 48 -17.37 -13.23 -2.54
CA PHE A 48 -18.75 -12.89 -2.90
C PHE A 48 -18.96 -11.41 -3.25
N LEU A 49 -17.94 -10.56 -3.06
CA LEU A 49 -18.03 -9.14 -3.38
C LEU A 49 -17.20 -8.84 -4.64
N PRO A 50 -17.83 -8.74 -5.83
CA PRO A 50 -17.12 -8.48 -7.10
C PRO A 50 -16.52 -7.07 -7.19
N ARG A 51 -16.61 -6.24 -6.14
CA ARG A 51 -16.38 -4.79 -6.20
C ARG A 51 -15.14 -4.26 -5.50
N ARG A 52 -14.33 -5.10 -4.86
CA ARG A 52 -13.07 -4.66 -4.24
C ARG A 52 -11.85 -5.33 -4.85
N PHE A 53 -11.86 -5.45 -6.18
CA PHE A 53 -10.61 -5.66 -6.88
C PHE A 53 -9.78 -4.39 -6.68
N ILE A 54 -8.69 -4.51 -5.93
CA ILE A 54 -7.73 -3.42 -5.78
C ILE A 54 -6.92 -3.42 -7.06
N ASP A 55 -7.28 -2.57 -8.01
CA ASP A 55 -6.53 -2.40 -9.26
C ASP A 55 -5.17 -1.69 -9.03
N GLY A 56 -4.92 -1.25 -7.80
CA GLY A 56 -3.72 -0.53 -7.40
C GLY A 56 -3.67 0.90 -7.93
N TYR A 57 -4.66 1.34 -8.72
CA TYR A 57 -4.67 2.65 -9.37
C TYR A 57 -4.86 3.78 -8.35
N ASP A 58 -5.79 3.60 -7.41
CA ASP A 58 -6.00 4.58 -6.34
C ASP A 58 -4.78 4.69 -5.41
N LEU A 59 -4.16 3.56 -5.05
CA LEU A 59 -2.93 3.56 -4.24
C LEU A 59 -1.77 4.26 -4.97
N GLN A 60 -1.60 4.03 -6.27
CA GLN A 60 -0.59 4.72 -7.07
C GLN A 60 -0.83 6.24 -7.07
N ARG A 61 -2.09 6.66 -7.25
CA ARG A 61 -2.46 8.07 -7.22
C ARG A 61 -2.16 8.69 -5.86
N ASP A 62 -2.48 8.02 -4.76
CA ASP A 62 -2.22 8.51 -3.41
C ASP A 62 -0.72 8.64 -3.13
N ILE A 63 0.09 7.66 -3.57
CA ILE A 63 1.55 7.71 -3.46
C ILE A 63 2.11 8.93 -4.19
N ILE A 64 1.73 9.11 -5.46
CA ILE A 64 2.21 10.23 -6.28
C ILE A 64 1.78 11.58 -5.68
N SER A 65 0.56 11.65 -5.14
CA SER A 65 0.01 12.90 -4.59
C SER A 65 0.67 13.32 -3.27
N HIS A 66 1.17 12.36 -2.47
CA HIS A 66 1.66 12.62 -1.12
C HIS A 66 3.19 12.50 -0.96
N MET A 67 3.91 12.02 -1.97
CA MET A 67 5.35 11.80 -1.91
C MET A 67 6.08 12.60 -3.00
N PRO A 68 6.20 13.94 -2.84
CA PRO A 68 6.72 14.83 -3.89
C PRO A 68 8.19 14.61 -4.25
N HIS A 69 8.96 13.95 -3.39
CA HIS A 69 10.37 13.62 -3.62
C HIS A 69 10.57 12.21 -4.20
N LEU A 70 9.50 11.47 -4.44
CA LEU A 70 9.56 10.10 -4.94
C LEU A 70 10.13 10.07 -6.35
N ARG A 71 11.26 9.40 -6.52
CA ARG A 71 11.93 9.19 -7.81
C ARG A 71 11.49 7.89 -8.46
N GLN A 72 11.29 6.87 -7.63
CA GLN A 72 10.91 5.54 -8.08
C GLN A 72 10.02 4.88 -7.04
N PHE A 73 9.02 4.14 -7.52
CA PHE A 73 8.25 3.26 -6.66
C PHE A 73 7.89 1.96 -7.35
N TYR A 74 7.75 0.91 -6.54
CA TYR A 74 7.31 -0.40 -6.97
C TYR A 74 6.17 -0.87 -6.05
N ILE A 75 5.09 -1.36 -6.64
CA ILE A 75 3.93 -1.88 -5.92
C ILE A 75 3.63 -3.27 -6.45
N HIS A 76 3.58 -4.23 -5.54
CA HIS A 76 3.11 -5.58 -5.83
C HIS A 76 2.00 -5.93 -4.85
N ILE A 77 0.79 -6.12 -5.37
CA ILE A 77 -0.38 -6.51 -4.57
C ILE A 77 -0.71 -7.96 -4.90
N ARG A 78 -0.54 -8.82 -3.90
CA ARG A 78 -0.99 -10.21 -3.93
C ARG A 78 -2.38 -10.29 -3.34
N SER A 79 -3.35 -10.68 -4.14
CA SER A 79 -4.69 -10.99 -3.67
C SER A 79 -4.74 -12.35 -2.99
N ILE A 80 -5.40 -12.44 -1.84
CA ILE A 80 -5.68 -13.68 -1.11
C ILE A 80 -7.19 -13.84 -1.04
N VAL A 81 -7.73 -14.93 -1.60
CA VAL A 81 -9.16 -15.23 -1.46
C VAL A 81 -9.42 -15.65 -0.02
N VAL A 82 -10.28 -14.91 0.67
CA VAL A 82 -10.69 -15.22 2.04
C VAL A 82 -12.12 -15.76 1.99
N SER A 83 -12.29 -17.04 2.30
CA SER A 83 -13.61 -17.64 2.49
C SER A 83 -14.16 -17.24 3.87
N VAL A 84 -15.24 -16.48 3.91
CA VAL A 84 -15.97 -16.24 5.16
C VAL A 84 -16.75 -17.52 5.49
N PRO A 85 -16.58 -18.12 6.68
CA PRO A 85 -17.41 -19.23 7.10
C PRO A 85 -18.87 -18.75 7.23
N HIS A 86 -19.78 -19.50 6.63
CA HIS A 86 -21.24 -19.28 6.71
C HIS A 86 -21.77 -19.49 8.13
#